data_AF-A0A9W9IB04-F1
#
_entry.id   AF-A0A9W9IB04-F1
#
_cell.length_a   1.000
_cell.length_b   1.000
_cell.length_c   1.000
_cell.angle_alpha   90.00
_cell.angle_beta   90.00
_cell.angle_gamma   90.00
#
_symmetry.space_group_name_H-M   'P 1'
#
loop_
_entity.id
_entity.type
_entity.pdbx_description
1 polymer ?
#
loop_
_entity_poly.entity_id
_entity_poly.type
_entity_poly.pdbx_seq_one_letter_code
_entity_poly.pdbx_strand_id
1 'polypeptide(L)'
;MARRSRQAWTSLSEPRKTDIADQVVEVIKQLRSLTSTSIQCVDQSPCYPGLLFFDLEPRGPFHSDHELWDALAVNLRHLPPQVLGTLKKRLPKCEPYMLTHCDLDLGNIMAQDGKVAGILDWEYAAFFPIWYEYISASFGCTEMDVERKKLLRERWDAHGDAHEMAKGFWVDMCNLRQYPNLDEKGRETSEIVLDLELMKRYSQEISVILAGSIIYSMVPETPGFKQIDPGDGGRKEGRSEGSRAKLGL
;
A
#
# COMPACT_ATOMS: atom_id res chain seq x y z
N MET A 1 -6.27 39.85 18.25
CA MET A 1 -5.39 38.82 18.84
C MET A 1 -5.73 37.51 18.15
N ALA A 2 -4.79 36.92 17.41
CA ALA A 2 -5.02 35.63 16.75
C ALA A 2 -5.25 34.54 17.82
N ARG A 3 -6.28 33.71 17.64
CA ARG A 3 -6.61 32.61 18.55
C ARG A 3 -6.26 31.27 17.91
N ARG A 4 -5.87 30.28 18.71
CA ARG A 4 -5.75 28.89 18.24
C ARG A 4 -7.11 28.45 17.70
N SER A 5 -7.16 27.80 16.53
CA SER A 5 -8.46 27.39 15.99
C SER A 5 -9.21 26.48 16.95
N ARG A 6 -8.53 25.67 17.78
CA ARG A 6 -9.16 24.77 18.75
C ARG A 6 -10.29 25.42 19.58
N GLN A 7 -10.15 26.70 19.95
CA GLN A 7 -11.15 27.45 20.73
C GLN A 7 -12.19 28.19 19.86
N ALA A 8 -11.84 28.56 18.63
CA ALA A 8 -12.72 29.27 17.72
C ALA A 8 -13.53 28.33 16.80
N TRP A 9 -13.00 27.14 16.52
CA TRP A 9 -13.47 26.20 15.49
C TRP A 9 -14.90 25.73 15.75
N THR A 10 -15.23 25.42 17.01
CA THR A 10 -16.58 25.01 17.41
C THR A 10 -17.62 26.13 17.24
N SER A 11 -17.17 27.39 17.20
CA SER A 11 -18.02 28.56 16.98
C SER A 11 -18.06 29.05 15.52
N LEU A 12 -17.25 28.46 14.63
CA LEU A 12 -17.25 28.81 13.21
C LEU A 12 -18.40 28.10 12.49
N SER A 13 -19.02 28.80 11.54
CA SER A 13 -19.95 28.20 10.60
C SER A 13 -19.22 27.30 9.59
N GLU A 14 -19.92 26.29 9.06
CA GLU A 14 -19.36 25.36 8.06
C GLU A 14 -18.69 26.06 6.86
N PRO A 15 -19.27 27.12 6.25
CA PRO A 15 -18.60 27.82 5.16
C PRO A 15 -17.24 28.42 5.56
N ARG A 16 -17.13 28.97 6.78
CA ARG A 16 -15.87 29.53 7.27
C ARG A 16 -14.82 28.46 7.56
N LYS A 17 -15.25 27.29 8.04
CA LYS A 17 -14.36 26.13 8.23
C LYS A 17 -13.79 25.69 6.88
N THR A 18 -14.63 25.60 5.85
CA THR A 18 -14.21 25.28 4.47
C THR A 18 -13.25 26.32 3.91
N ASP A 19 -13.54 27.62 4.05
CA ASP A 19 -12.66 28.70 3.58
C ASP A 19 -11.27 28.67 4.25
N ILE A 20 -11.22 28.29 5.53
CA ILE A 20 -9.94 28.11 6.24
C ILE A 20 -9.23 26.86 5.71
N ALA A 21 -9.93 25.74 5.53
CA ALA A 21 -9.34 24.53 4.98
C ALA A 21 -8.77 24.73 3.57
N ASP A 22 -9.43 25.50 2.72
CA ASP A 22 -8.91 25.89 1.40
C ASP A 22 -7.60 26.68 1.49
N GLN A 23 -7.56 27.66 2.39
CA GLN A 23 -6.33 28.42 2.62
C GLN A 23 -5.19 27.53 3.14
N VAL A 24 -5.50 26.54 3.98
CA VAL A 24 -4.51 25.56 4.46
C VAL A 24 -3.98 24.72 3.30
N VAL A 25 -4.84 24.27 2.39
CA VAL A 25 -4.41 23.56 1.18
C VAL A 25 -3.44 24.42 0.35
N GLU A 26 -3.73 25.71 0.20
CA GLU A 26 -2.82 26.64 -0.49
C GLU A 26 -1.47 26.83 0.24
N VAL A 27 -1.46 26.92 1.57
CA VAL A 27 -0.21 26.96 2.33
C VAL A 27 0.58 25.66 2.16
N ILE A 28 -0.08 24.50 2.16
CA ILE A 28 0.57 23.20 1.95
C ILE A 28 1.17 23.10 0.54
N LYS A 29 0.50 23.62 -0.49
CA LYS A 29 1.07 23.72 -1.84
C LYS A 29 2.37 24.55 -1.86
N GLN A 30 2.43 25.62 -1.06
CA GLN A 30 3.66 26.42 -0.93
C GLN A 30 4.76 25.62 -0.23
N LEU A 31 4.45 24.91 0.86
CA LEU A 31 5.42 24.06 1.57
C LEU A 31 5.98 22.97 0.66
N ARG A 32 5.11 22.36 -0.15
CA ARG A 32 5.47 21.33 -1.12
C ARG A 32 6.37 21.81 -2.25
N SER A 33 6.46 23.12 -2.48
CA SER A 33 7.48 23.66 -3.40
C SER A 33 8.90 23.49 -2.88
N LEU A 34 9.07 23.26 -1.58
CA LEU A 34 10.35 22.94 -0.95
C LEU A 34 10.56 21.43 -1.04
N THR A 35 11.58 21.04 -1.81
CA THR A 35 11.92 19.64 -2.05
C THR A 35 13.29 19.28 -1.52
N SER A 36 13.51 17.98 -1.32
CA SER A 36 14.80 17.39 -0.96
C SER A 36 15.12 16.21 -1.88
N THR A 37 16.39 15.83 -1.94
CA THR A 37 16.87 14.63 -2.65
C THR A 37 16.64 13.34 -1.86
N SER A 38 16.20 13.45 -0.60
CA SER A 38 16.02 12.33 0.32
C SER A 38 14.92 12.62 1.36
N ILE A 39 14.40 11.55 1.95
CA ILE A 39 13.52 11.58 3.12
C ILE A 39 14.39 11.84 4.36
N GLN A 40 14.31 13.04 4.94
CA GLN A 40 15.18 13.49 6.03
C GLN A 40 14.65 14.78 6.69
N CYS A 41 15.17 15.12 7.85
CA CYS A 41 14.95 16.43 8.49
C CYS A 41 15.59 17.59 7.69
N VAL A 42 15.20 18.83 8.00
CA VAL A 42 15.73 20.04 7.32
C VAL A 42 17.24 20.21 7.50
N ASP A 43 17.77 19.75 8.63
CA ASP A 43 19.20 19.73 8.94
C ASP A 43 19.92 18.49 8.39
N GLN A 44 19.26 17.72 7.51
CA GLN A 44 19.75 16.48 6.89
C GLN A 44 19.92 15.30 7.85
N SER A 45 19.46 15.43 9.10
CA SER A 45 19.44 14.33 10.05
C SER A 45 18.31 13.31 9.74
N PRO A 46 18.37 12.10 10.31
CA PRO A 46 17.26 11.16 10.26
C PRO A 46 15.95 11.79 10.77
N CYS A 47 14.83 11.40 10.19
CA CYS A 47 13.49 11.90 10.54
C CYS A 47 12.69 10.87 11.36
N TYR A 48 11.50 11.26 11.82
CA TYR A 48 10.61 10.40 12.61
C TYR A 48 9.36 9.99 11.82
N PRO A 49 9.45 9.00 10.91
CA PRO A 49 8.32 8.56 10.07
C PRO A 49 7.28 7.71 10.83
N GLY A 50 6.64 8.26 11.85
CA GLY A 50 5.72 7.54 12.74
C GLY A 50 4.53 6.85 12.07
N LEU A 51 4.13 7.28 10.87
CA LEU A 51 3.07 6.61 10.08
C LEU A 51 3.54 5.31 9.42
N LEU A 52 4.84 5.14 9.22
CA LEU A 52 5.44 3.98 8.53
C LEU A 52 6.20 3.08 9.51
N PHE A 53 6.71 3.64 10.60
CA PHE A 53 7.48 2.94 11.62
C PHE A 53 6.87 3.22 13.00
N PHE A 54 6.28 2.18 13.61
CA PHE A 54 5.52 2.29 14.86
C PHE A 54 6.39 2.25 16.13
N ASP A 55 7.71 2.23 15.99
CA ASP A 55 8.69 2.19 17.09
C ASP A 55 9.15 3.58 17.53
N LEU A 56 8.76 4.65 16.81
CA LEU A 56 9.12 6.05 17.08
C LEU A 56 10.64 6.32 17.03
N GLU A 57 11.40 5.46 16.36
CA GLU A 57 12.84 5.61 16.21
C GLU A 57 13.18 6.49 14.98
N PRO A 58 14.29 7.23 15.02
CA PRO A 58 14.75 8.02 13.88
C PRO A 58 15.17 7.13 12.70
N ARG A 59 14.84 7.53 11.47
CA ARG A 59 15.06 6.77 10.24
C ARG A 59 15.58 7.65 9.09
N GLY A 60 16.32 7.02 8.18
CA GLY A 60 16.92 7.68 7.03
C GLY A 60 18.26 8.37 7.35
N PRO A 61 18.74 9.29 6.49
CA PRO A 61 18.11 9.70 5.24
C PRO A 61 17.86 8.54 4.27
N PHE A 62 16.72 8.55 3.57
CA PHE A 62 16.44 7.59 2.49
C PHE A 62 16.47 8.29 1.13
N HIS A 63 17.27 7.78 0.21
CA HIS A 63 17.48 8.37 -1.12
C HIS A 63 16.69 7.69 -2.22
N SER A 64 15.93 6.65 -1.88
CA SER A 64 15.06 5.95 -2.83
C SER A 64 13.93 5.19 -2.13
N ASP A 65 12.91 4.87 -2.91
CA ASP A 65 11.81 3.99 -2.51
C ASP A 65 12.33 2.59 -2.10
N HIS A 66 13.46 2.16 -2.68
CA HIS A 66 14.11 0.89 -2.33
C HIS A 66 14.71 0.94 -0.92
N GLU A 67 15.45 2.00 -0.57
CA GLU A 67 16.04 2.16 0.76
C GLU A 67 14.95 2.26 1.85
N LEU A 68 13.88 3.01 1.57
CA LEU A 68 12.72 3.08 2.46
C LEU A 68 12.09 1.70 2.65
N TRP A 69 11.88 0.97 1.55
CA TRP A 69 11.30 -0.37 1.62
C TRP A 69 12.16 -1.35 2.40
N ASP A 70 13.48 -1.36 2.20
CA ASP A 70 14.38 -2.26 2.92
C ASP A 70 14.31 -2.03 4.43
N ALA A 71 14.24 -0.77 4.86
CA ALA A 71 14.02 -0.43 6.27
C ALA A 71 12.64 -0.88 6.78
N LEU A 72 11.58 -0.73 5.98
CA LEU A 72 10.24 -1.21 6.34
C LEU A 72 10.20 -2.74 6.46
N ALA A 73 10.83 -3.46 5.53
CA ALA A 73 10.84 -4.91 5.51
C ALA A 73 11.46 -5.52 6.78
N VAL A 74 12.44 -4.85 7.40
CA VAL A 74 13.02 -5.28 8.69
C VAL A 74 11.98 -5.29 9.81
N ASN A 75 11.08 -4.29 9.83
CA ASN A 75 10.00 -4.18 10.82
C ASN A 75 8.83 -5.11 10.50
N LEU A 76 8.60 -5.36 9.22
CA LEU A 76 7.54 -6.24 8.73
C LEU A 76 7.96 -7.72 8.62
N ARG A 77 9.15 -8.11 9.07
CA ARG A 77 9.71 -9.47 8.93
C ARG A 77 8.86 -10.60 9.53
N HIS A 78 7.91 -10.26 10.40
CA HIS A 78 6.97 -11.19 11.00
C HIS A 78 5.84 -11.59 10.03
N LEU A 79 5.65 -10.84 8.94
CA LEU A 79 4.71 -11.16 7.89
C LEU A 79 5.24 -12.27 6.96
N PRO A 80 4.35 -13.08 6.35
CA PRO A 80 4.75 -14.07 5.36
C PRO A 80 5.46 -13.42 4.15
N PRO A 81 6.46 -14.08 3.54
CA PRO A 81 7.20 -13.53 2.39
C PRO A 81 6.30 -13.12 1.21
N GLN A 82 5.19 -13.81 0.98
CA GLN A 82 4.25 -13.46 -0.09
C GLN A 82 3.53 -12.15 0.22
N VAL A 83 3.09 -11.95 1.46
CA VAL A 83 2.45 -10.71 1.94
C VAL A 83 3.42 -9.54 1.81
N LEU A 84 4.68 -9.72 2.23
CA LEU A 84 5.75 -8.73 2.05
C LEU A 84 5.97 -8.37 0.59
N GLY A 85 6.01 -9.36 -0.30
CA GLY A 85 6.16 -9.14 -1.73
C GLY A 85 5.01 -8.31 -2.33
N THR A 86 3.76 -8.58 -1.91
CA THR A 86 2.60 -7.80 -2.36
C THR A 86 2.62 -6.38 -1.79
N LEU A 87 2.95 -6.20 -0.50
CA LEU A 87 3.10 -4.87 0.10
C LEU A 87 4.20 -4.06 -0.59
N LYS A 88 5.34 -4.67 -0.96
CA LYS A 88 6.41 -4.00 -1.71
C LYS A 88 5.90 -3.41 -3.02
N LYS A 89 5.10 -4.19 -3.76
CA LYS A 89 4.50 -3.79 -5.04
C LYS A 89 3.44 -2.69 -4.86
N ARG A 90 2.84 -2.57 -3.67
CA ARG A 90 1.81 -1.58 -3.33
C ARG A 90 2.38 -0.30 -2.73
N LEU A 91 3.68 -0.26 -2.42
CA LEU A 91 4.35 0.98 -1.98
C LEU A 91 4.18 2.04 -3.08
N PRO A 92 3.48 3.16 -2.82
CA PRO A 92 3.33 4.22 -3.80
C PRO A 92 4.67 4.91 -4.05
N LYS A 93 4.84 5.46 -5.24
CA LYS A 93 6.02 6.26 -5.57
C LYS A 93 6.18 7.38 -4.53
N CYS A 94 7.37 7.48 -3.93
CA CYS A 94 7.58 8.44 -2.84
C CYS A 94 8.02 9.82 -3.33
N GLU A 95 8.75 9.90 -4.45
CA GLU A 95 9.20 11.17 -5.00
C GLU A 95 8.08 12.01 -5.64
N PRO A 96 8.20 13.36 -5.65
CA PRO A 96 9.27 14.13 -5.00
C PRO A 96 9.14 14.12 -3.47
N TYR A 97 10.27 14.20 -2.76
CA TYR A 97 10.27 14.36 -1.31
C TYR A 97 10.05 15.83 -0.96
N MET A 98 8.97 16.11 -0.24
CA MET A 98 8.46 17.46 -0.02
C MET A 98 8.38 17.78 1.46
N LEU A 99 8.61 19.06 1.80
CA LEU A 99 8.45 19.51 3.17
C LEU A 99 7.02 19.26 3.63
N THR A 100 6.90 18.44 4.65
CA THR A 100 5.65 17.93 5.20
C THR A 100 5.59 18.32 6.68
N HIS A 101 4.43 18.77 7.14
CA HIS A 101 4.22 19.21 8.51
C HIS A 101 4.07 18.03 9.48
N CYS A 102 3.47 16.94 9.01
CA CYS A 102 3.26 15.67 9.74
C CYS A 102 2.23 15.71 10.87
N ASP A 103 1.91 16.87 11.44
CA ASP A 103 0.83 17.03 12.42
C ASP A 103 -0.14 18.18 12.08
N LEU A 104 -0.62 18.21 10.83
CA LEU A 104 -1.54 19.24 10.37
C LEU A 104 -2.98 18.94 10.82
N ASP A 105 -3.25 19.09 12.12
CA ASP A 105 -4.62 19.28 12.60
C ASP A 105 -4.99 20.77 12.55
N LEU A 106 -6.28 21.05 12.34
CA LEU A 106 -6.79 22.41 12.39
C LEU A 106 -6.48 23.07 13.74
N GLY A 107 -6.35 22.32 14.84
CA GLY A 107 -5.92 22.80 16.14
C GLY A 107 -4.53 23.46 16.17
N ASN A 108 -3.66 23.17 15.20
CA ASN A 108 -2.34 23.76 15.02
C ASN A 108 -2.36 24.94 14.03
N ILE A 109 -3.53 25.25 13.47
CA ILE A 109 -3.74 26.38 12.57
C ILE A 109 -4.28 27.56 13.36
N MET A 110 -3.64 28.70 13.20
CA MET A 110 -4.11 29.98 13.73
C MET A 110 -4.90 30.69 12.65
N ALA A 111 -6.09 31.17 12.99
CA ALA A 111 -6.91 31.97 12.10
C ALA A 111 -7.27 33.30 12.76
N GLN A 112 -7.25 34.37 11.97
CA GLN A 112 -7.69 35.69 12.36
C GLN A 112 -8.54 36.28 11.23
N ASP A 113 -9.73 36.78 11.56
CA ASP A 113 -10.64 37.43 10.61
C ASP A 113 -10.96 36.58 9.37
N GLY A 114 -11.10 35.26 9.56
CA GLY A 114 -11.38 34.29 8.49
C GLY A 114 -10.16 33.93 7.63
N LYS A 115 -8.96 34.40 7.99
CA LYS A 115 -7.71 34.11 7.28
C LYS A 115 -6.77 33.26 8.11
N VAL A 116 -6.06 32.34 7.46
CA VAL A 116 -4.95 31.61 8.08
C VAL A 116 -3.84 32.63 8.41
N ALA A 117 -3.49 32.70 9.69
CA ALA A 117 -2.49 33.62 10.23
C ALA A 117 -1.18 32.92 10.63
N GLY A 118 -1.20 31.59 10.76
CA GLY A 118 -0.01 30.81 11.07
C GLY A 118 -0.30 29.32 11.22
N ILE A 119 0.77 28.52 11.14
CA ILE A 119 0.80 27.09 11.42
C ILE A 119 1.81 26.87 12.54
N LEU A 120 1.43 26.09 13.55
CA LEU A 120 2.22 25.78 14.74
C LEU A 120 2.62 24.30 14.73
N ASP A 121 3.53 23.93 15.63
CA ASP A 121 3.87 22.53 15.94
C ASP A 121 4.66 21.78 14.87
N TRP A 122 5.78 22.38 14.45
CA TRP A 122 6.66 21.89 13.38
C TRP A 122 7.66 20.82 13.83
N GLU A 123 7.53 20.24 15.04
CA GLU A 123 8.56 19.37 15.63
C GLU A 123 8.80 18.06 14.87
N TYR A 124 7.80 17.59 14.12
CA TYR A 124 7.90 16.42 13.24
C TYR A 124 8.05 16.77 11.76
N ALA A 125 8.23 18.06 11.45
CA ALA A 125 8.32 18.50 10.07
C ALA A 125 9.64 18.06 9.44
N ALA A 126 9.54 17.43 8.28
CA ALA A 126 10.69 16.93 7.54
C ALA A 126 10.31 16.74 6.07
N PHE A 127 11.28 16.39 5.24
CA PHE A 127 11.04 15.98 3.86
C PHE A 127 10.56 14.54 3.85
N PHE A 128 9.35 14.32 3.34
CA PHE A 128 8.69 13.03 3.30
C PHE A 128 8.13 12.72 1.91
N PRO A 129 7.70 11.48 1.65
CA PRO A 129 7.01 11.13 0.42
C PRO A 129 5.86 12.09 0.07
N ILE A 130 5.61 12.33 -1.21
CA ILE A 130 4.56 13.23 -1.72
C ILE A 130 3.19 13.05 -1.05
N TRP A 131 2.86 11.81 -0.70
CA TRP A 131 1.58 11.42 -0.13
C TRP A 131 1.51 11.51 1.40
N TYR A 132 2.62 11.77 2.10
CA TYR A 132 2.72 11.57 3.56
C TYR A 132 1.75 12.47 4.36
N GLU A 133 1.62 13.75 3.99
CA GLU A 133 0.68 14.69 4.64
C GLU A 133 -0.77 14.18 4.55
N TYR A 134 -1.16 13.66 3.39
CA TYR A 134 -2.51 13.12 3.15
C TYR A 134 -2.80 11.92 4.06
N ILE A 135 -1.79 11.09 4.31
CA ILE A 135 -1.90 9.95 5.24
C ILE A 135 -1.93 10.42 6.69
N SER A 136 -1.13 11.41 7.08
CA SER A 136 -1.21 11.98 8.43
C SER A 136 -2.61 12.51 8.73
N ALA A 137 -3.22 13.14 7.72
CA ALA A 137 -4.59 13.59 7.79
C ALA A 137 -5.62 12.48 7.66
N SER A 138 -5.26 11.19 7.56
CA SER A 138 -6.22 10.07 7.49
C SER A 138 -6.53 9.44 8.85
N PHE A 139 -5.81 9.84 9.90
CA PHE A 139 -5.99 9.34 11.27
C PHE A 139 -6.20 10.49 12.26
N GLY A 140 -7.22 10.41 13.12
CA GLY A 140 -7.50 11.39 14.17
C GLY A 140 -7.46 10.77 15.56
N CYS A 141 -6.91 11.51 16.54
CA CYS A 141 -6.79 11.05 17.93
C CYS A 141 -8.10 11.24 18.73
N THR A 142 -8.97 12.16 18.29
CA THR A 142 -10.27 12.45 18.89
C THR A 142 -11.35 12.58 17.81
N GLU A 143 -12.64 12.47 18.17
CA GLU A 143 -13.75 12.69 17.22
C GLU A 143 -13.66 14.05 16.52
N MET A 144 -13.27 15.08 17.26
CA MET A 144 -13.07 16.42 16.73
C MET A 144 -11.91 16.46 15.72
N ASP A 145 -10.79 15.78 15.99
CA ASP A 145 -9.67 15.69 15.05
C ASP A 145 -10.07 14.90 13.80
N VAL A 146 -10.92 13.88 13.93
CA VAL A 146 -11.45 13.09 12.80
C VAL A 146 -12.29 13.97 11.88
N GLU A 147 -13.22 14.79 12.43
CA GLU A 147 -14.03 15.73 11.64
C GLU A 147 -13.13 16.73 10.88
N ARG A 148 -12.17 17.32 11.58
CA ARG A 148 -11.25 18.31 11.05
C ARG A 148 -10.38 17.77 9.92
N LYS A 149 -9.75 16.63 10.17
CA LYS A 149 -8.92 15.93 9.19
C LYS A 149 -9.74 15.44 8.00
N LYS A 150 -11.00 15.04 8.23
CA LYS A 150 -11.93 14.71 7.13
C LYS A 150 -12.16 15.90 6.21
N LEU A 151 -12.44 17.09 6.77
CA LEU A 151 -12.61 18.30 5.98
C LEU A 151 -11.36 18.60 5.14
N LEU A 152 -10.16 18.56 5.73
CA LEU A 152 -8.91 18.78 4.99
C LEU A 152 -8.72 17.80 3.82
N ARG A 153 -9.02 16.51 4.03
CA ARG A 153 -8.98 15.51 2.95
C ARG A 153 -9.96 15.81 1.84
N GLU A 154 -11.21 16.15 2.17
CA GLU A 154 -12.21 16.53 1.15
C GLU A 154 -11.75 17.73 0.33
N ARG A 155 -11.02 18.68 0.94
CA ARG A 155 -10.45 19.82 0.22
C ARG A 155 -9.25 19.41 -0.64
N TRP A 156 -8.32 18.60 -0.15
CA TRP A 156 -7.24 18.06 -1.01
C TRP A 156 -7.79 17.28 -2.20
N ASP A 157 -8.79 16.44 -1.99
CA ASP A 157 -9.45 15.69 -3.06
C ASP A 157 -10.07 16.65 -4.10
N ALA A 158 -10.77 17.69 -3.64
CA ALA A 158 -11.33 18.73 -4.51
C ALA A 158 -10.27 19.51 -5.30
N HIS A 159 -9.04 19.59 -4.78
CA HIS A 159 -7.89 20.18 -5.45
C HIS A 159 -7.06 19.20 -6.28
N GLY A 160 -7.51 17.94 -6.44
CA GLY A 160 -6.85 16.93 -7.27
C GLY A 160 -5.63 16.27 -6.61
N ASP A 161 -5.54 16.33 -5.29
CA ASP A 161 -4.40 15.87 -4.48
C ASP A 161 -4.74 14.67 -3.59
N ALA A 162 -5.62 13.80 -4.10
CA ALA A 162 -6.02 12.58 -3.43
C ALA A 162 -4.93 11.50 -3.54
N HIS A 163 -4.56 10.88 -2.42
CA HIS A 163 -3.58 9.78 -2.38
C HIS A 163 -4.19 8.46 -1.91
N GLU A 164 -5.29 8.04 -2.52
CA GLU A 164 -6.05 6.84 -2.12
C GLU A 164 -5.22 5.54 -2.19
N MET A 165 -4.29 5.41 -3.16
CA MET A 165 -3.38 4.26 -3.20
C MET A 165 -2.45 4.22 -1.97
N ALA A 166 -1.93 5.37 -1.56
CA ALA A 166 -1.07 5.47 -0.38
C ALA A 166 -1.86 5.20 0.91
N LYS A 167 -3.12 5.65 0.96
CA LYS A 167 -4.04 5.37 2.06
C LYS A 167 -4.38 3.90 2.13
N GLY A 168 -4.65 3.25 1.01
CA GLY A 168 -4.82 1.80 0.93
C GLY A 168 -3.59 1.05 1.45
N PHE A 169 -2.39 1.40 0.97
CA PHE A 169 -1.13 0.82 1.43
C PHE A 169 -0.94 0.98 2.95
N TRP A 170 -1.17 2.18 3.48
CA TRP A 170 -1.05 2.45 4.92
C TRP A 170 -2.09 1.65 5.74
N VAL A 171 -3.33 1.56 5.28
CA VAL A 171 -4.38 0.74 5.91
C VAL A 171 -3.98 -0.74 5.93
N ASP A 172 -3.43 -1.26 4.82
CA ASP A 172 -2.96 -2.64 4.78
C ASP A 172 -1.89 -2.89 5.84
N MET A 173 -0.90 -1.99 5.96
CA MET A 173 0.14 -2.10 6.98
C MET A 173 -0.45 -2.07 8.40
N CYS A 174 -1.38 -1.15 8.67
CA CYS A 174 -2.05 -1.05 9.97
C CYS A 174 -2.83 -2.31 10.33
N ASN A 175 -3.57 -2.88 9.38
CA ASN A 175 -4.35 -4.10 9.58
C ASN A 175 -3.46 -5.32 9.80
N LEU A 176 -2.29 -5.35 9.16
CA LEU A 176 -1.35 -6.48 9.23
C LEU A 176 -0.37 -6.40 10.42
N ARG A 177 -0.31 -5.28 11.14
CA ARG A 177 0.69 -5.02 12.20
C ARG A 177 0.71 -6.05 13.35
N GLN A 178 -0.40 -6.76 13.58
CA GLN A 178 -0.54 -7.73 14.68
C GLN A 178 -0.40 -9.19 14.22
N TYR A 179 -0.02 -9.43 12.95
CA TYR A 179 0.13 -10.78 12.42
C TYR A 179 1.05 -11.65 13.31
N PRO A 180 0.70 -12.93 13.57
CA PRO A 180 -0.46 -13.66 13.04
C PRO A 180 -1.78 -13.44 13.79
N ASN A 181 -1.76 -12.68 14.89
CA ASN A 181 -2.92 -12.42 15.75
C ASN A 181 -3.79 -11.28 15.18
N LEU A 182 -4.38 -11.53 14.03
CA LEU A 182 -5.17 -10.54 13.30
C LEU A 182 -6.61 -10.45 13.81
N ASP A 183 -7.14 -9.24 13.90
CA ASP A 183 -8.58 -8.99 14.04
C ASP A 183 -9.31 -9.29 12.71
N GLU A 184 -10.62 -9.05 12.65
CA GLU A 184 -11.43 -9.31 11.46
C GLU A 184 -10.89 -8.59 10.21
N LYS A 185 -10.59 -7.28 10.32
CA LYS A 185 -10.05 -6.47 9.22
C LYS A 185 -8.66 -6.94 8.80
N GLY A 186 -7.83 -7.34 9.77
CA GLY A 186 -6.53 -7.93 9.53
C GLY A 186 -6.62 -9.21 8.71
N ARG A 187 -7.56 -10.10 9.04
CA ARG A 187 -7.78 -11.36 8.29
C ARG A 187 -8.26 -11.09 6.87
N GLU A 188 -9.26 -10.23 6.69
CA GLU A 188 -9.75 -9.81 5.36
C GLU A 188 -8.61 -9.21 4.51
N THR A 189 -7.82 -8.33 5.10
CA THR A 189 -6.66 -7.72 4.42
C THR A 189 -5.64 -8.77 4.03
N SER A 190 -5.31 -9.70 4.93
CA SER A 190 -4.39 -10.80 4.65
C SER A 190 -4.89 -11.67 3.49
N GLU A 191 -6.18 -12.00 3.46
CA GLU A 191 -6.82 -12.76 2.39
C GLU A 191 -6.72 -12.00 1.06
N ILE A 192 -7.12 -10.73 1.01
CA ILE A 192 -7.03 -9.90 -0.21
C ILE A 192 -5.60 -9.80 -0.73
N VAL A 193 -4.64 -9.58 0.17
CA VAL A 193 -3.22 -9.44 -0.18
C VAL A 193 -2.63 -10.75 -0.70
N LEU A 194 -3.10 -11.89 -0.21
CA LEU A 194 -2.71 -13.23 -0.67
C LEU A 194 -3.43 -13.65 -1.96
N ASP A 195 -4.74 -13.40 -2.07
CA ASP A 195 -5.60 -13.76 -3.19
C ASP A 195 -5.21 -13.01 -4.48
N LEU A 196 -4.78 -11.75 -4.37
CA LEU A 196 -4.25 -11.02 -5.52
C LEU A 196 -3.02 -11.69 -6.14
N GLU A 197 -2.22 -12.41 -5.35
CA GLU A 197 -1.05 -13.13 -5.85
C GLU A 197 -1.44 -14.53 -6.34
N LEU A 198 -2.41 -15.20 -5.71
CA LEU A 198 -3.01 -16.45 -6.20
C LEU A 198 -3.66 -16.26 -7.58
N MET A 199 -4.47 -15.21 -7.75
CA MET A 199 -5.09 -14.87 -9.05
C MET A 199 -4.05 -14.55 -10.13
N LYS A 200 -2.93 -13.89 -9.77
CA LYS A 200 -1.82 -13.65 -10.71
C LYS A 200 -1.09 -14.95 -11.07
N ARG A 201 -0.86 -15.85 -10.11
CA ARG A 201 -0.27 -17.17 -10.39
C ARG A 201 -1.14 -17.94 -11.36
N TYR A 202 -2.45 -18.00 -11.13
CA TYR A 202 -3.39 -18.64 -12.06
C TYR A 202 -3.39 -17.97 -13.44
N SER A 203 -3.35 -16.64 -13.53
CA SER A 203 -3.24 -15.92 -14.82
C SER A 203 -1.93 -16.22 -15.55
N GLN A 204 -0.82 -16.35 -14.82
CA GLN A 204 0.50 -16.67 -15.40
C GLN A 204 0.53 -18.14 -15.88
N GLU A 205 0.01 -19.07 -15.09
CA GLU A 205 -0.11 -20.49 -15.45
C GLU A 205 -1.01 -20.68 -16.68
N ILE A 206 -2.16 -20.01 -16.75
CA ILE A 206 -3.03 -20.01 -17.93
C ILE A 206 -2.28 -19.45 -19.15
N SER A 207 -1.53 -18.36 -18.99
CA SER A 207 -0.76 -17.75 -20.08
C SER A 207 0.35 -18.67 -20.59
N VAL A 208 1.03 -19.41 -19.71
CA VAL A 208 2.04 -20.42 -20.06
C VAL A 208 1.40 -21.62 -20.78
N ILE A 209 0.24 -22.08 -20.31
CA ILE A 209 -0.52 -23.17 -20.95
C ILE A 209 -0.96 -22.75 -22.37
N LEU A 210 -1.47 -21.53 -22.53
CA LEU A 210 -1.87 -20.99 -23.83
C LEU A 210 -0.67 -20.82 -24.77
N ALA A 211 0.45 -20.28 -24.29
CA ALA A 211 1.68 -20.14 -25.08
C ALA A 211 2.26 -21.50 -25.49
N GLY A 212 2.26 -22.49 -24.60
CA GLY A 212 2.67 -23.87 -24.90
C GLY A 212 1.76 -24.56 -25.92
N SER A 213 0.45 -24.31 -25.85
CA SER A 213 -0.52 -24.83 -26.82
C SER A 213 -0.34 -24.21 -28.22
N ILE A 214 -0.02 -22.91 -28.28
CA ILE A 214 0.32 -22.22 -29.54
C ILE A 214 1.60 -22.81 -30.13
N ILE A 215 2.64 -23.04 -29.33
CA ILE A 215 3.90 -23.67 -29.80
C ILE A 215 3.64 -25.09 -30.31
N TYR A 216 2.82 -25.89 -29.61
CA TYR A 216 2.46 -27.25 -30.06
C TYR A 216 1.72 -27.23 -31.41
N SER A 217 0.86 -26.23 -31.66
CA SER A 217 0.16 -26.06 -32.94
C SER A 217 1.03 -25.54 -34.09
N MET A 218 2.24 -25.05 -33.81
CA MET A 218 3.20 -24.55 -34.80
C MET A 218 4.30 -25.58 -35.14
N VAL A 219 4.30 -26.76 -34.52
CA VAL A 219 5.17 -27.87 -34.94
C VAL A 219 4.59 -28.45 -36.24
N PRO A 220 5.27 -28.33 -37.40
CA PRO A 220 4.76 -28.92 -38.62
C PRO A 220 4.76 -30.44 -38.46
N GLU A 221 3.62 -31.08 -38.76
CA GLU A 221 3.54 -32.53 -38.81
C GLU A 221 4.60 -33.06 -39.78
N THR A 222 5.58 -33.79 -39.25
CA THR A 222 6.55 -34.52 -40.06
C THR A 222 5.81 -35.63 -40.80
N PRO A 223 5.73 -35.62 -42.14
CA PRO A 223 5.01 -36.64 -42.87
C PRO A 223 5.90 -37.89 -42.95
N GLY A 224 5.57 -38.92 -42.17
CA GLY A 224 6.27 -40.20 -42.33
C GLY A 224 6.20 -41.18 -41.18
N PHE A 225 5.00 -41.54 -40.70
CA PHE A 225 4.83 -42.85 -40.07
C PHE A 225 3.49 -43.45 -40.49
N LYS A 226 3.55 -44.48 -41.34
CA LYS A 226 2.38 -45.26 -41.75
C LYS A 226 1.79 -45.97 -40.53
N GLN A 227 0.50 -45.76 -40.31
CA GLN A 227 -0.32 -46.51 -39.39
C GLN A 227 -0.36 -47.98 -39.84
N ILE A 228 0.09 -48.89 -38.98
CA ILE A 228 -0.03 -50.33 -39.20
C ILE A 228 -1.35 -50.75 -38.54
N ASP A 229 -2.33 -51.12 -39.34
CA ASP A 229 -3.56 -51.77 -38.86
C ASP A 229 -3.25 -53.22 -38.45
N PRO A 230 -3.65 -53.68 -37.25
CA PRO A 230 -3.60 -55.09 -36.92
C PRO A 230 -4.98 -55.71 -37.13
N GLY A 231 -5.15 -56.34 -38.29
CA GLY A 231 -6.25 -57.27 -38.56
C GLY A 231 -5.78 -58.37 -39.49
N ASP A 232 -5.36 -59.52 -38.94
CA ASP A 232 -5.93 -60.85 -39.22
C ASP A 232 -4.95 -62.00 -38.88
N GLY A 233 -5.49 -63.04 -38.25
CA GLY A 233 -5.05 -64.44 -38.38
C GLY A 233 -3.81 -64.93 -37.63
N GLY A 234 -3.99 -65.72 -36.55
CA GLY A 234 -2.87 -66.53 -36.04
C GLY A 234 -3.04 -67.28 -34.71
N ARG A 235 -4.07 -68.11 -34.58
CA ARG A 235 -4.27 -69.11 -33.51
C ARG A 235 -2.99 -69.91 -33.18
N LYS A 236 -2.54 -69.92 -31.91
CA LYS A 236 -2.02 -71.14 -31.23
C LYS A 236 -2.26 -71.09 -29.71
N GLU A 237 -2.76 -72.22 -29.24
CA GLU A 237 -3.13 -72.57 -27.87
C GLU A 237 -1.92 -72.67 -26.93
N GLY A 238 -2.17 -72.48 -25.63
CA GLY A 238 -1.24 -72.80 -24.56
C GLY A 238 -1.86 -72.57 -23.19
N ARG A 239 -2.60 -73.56 -22.68
CA ARG A 239 -3.03 -73.69 -21.27
C ARG A 239 -1.81 -73.69 -20.34
N SER A 240 -1.91 -72.99 -19.21
CA SER A 240 -1.76 -73.63 -17.87
C SER A 240 -2.21 -72.68 -16.75
N GLU A 241 -3.01 -73.24 -15.86
CA GLU A 241 -3.61 -72.66 -14.65
C GLU A 241 -2.56 -72.31 -13.56
N GLY A 242 -2.93 -71.41 -12.63
CA GLY A 242 -2.13 -71.13 -11.44
C GLY A 242 -2.77 -70.12 -10.47
N SER A 243 -3.75 -70.59 -9.69
CA SER A 243 -4.20 -70.16 -8.34
C SER A 243 -3.90 -68.75 -7.79
N ARG A 244 -4.98 -67.98 -7.58
CA ARG A 244 -5.59 -67.61 -6.27
C ARG A 244 -4.63 -67.36 -5.07
N ALA A 245 -4.62 -66.14 -4.52
CA ALA A 245 -5.17 -65.82 -3.17
C ALA A 245 -4.73 -64.45 -2.57
N LYS A 246 -5.76 -63.71 -2.10
CA LYS A 246 -5.91 -62.97 -0.82
C LYS A 246 -5.09 -61.72 -0.48
N LEU A 247 -5.84 -60.62 -0.43
CA LEU A 247 -5.93 -59.58 0.61
C LEU A 247 -5.36 -59.94 2.00
N GLY A 248 -4.66 -58.97 2.61
CA GLY A 248 -4.41 -58.92 4.04
C GLY A 248 -3.52 -57.75 4.48
N LEU A 249 -4.18 -56.71 5.04
CA LEU A 249 -3.69 -55.57 5.83
C LEU A 249 -2.80 -54.52 5.15
#